data_AF-A0A1J0ETS8-F1
#
_entry.id   AF-A0A1J0ETS8-F1
#
_cell.length_a   1.000
_cell.length_b   1.000
_cell.length_c   1.000
_cell.angle_alpha   90.00
_cell.angle_beta   90.00
_cell.angle_gamma   90.00
#
_symmetry.space_group_name_H-M   'P 1'
#
loop_
_entity.id
_entity.type
_entity.pdbx_description
1 polymer ?
#
loop_
_entity_poly.entity_id
_entity_poly.type
_entity_poly.pdbx_seq_one_letter_code
_entity_poly.pdbx_strand_id
1 'polypeptide(L)'
;MTEQKVELCLQKTRLYIAAISTAANVVDLDLSYGQANGYLRCMLDTGAISNDRWQEMSLLAQRAHLGGLNHFGVDRVMDYNR
;
A
#
# COMPACT_ATOMS: atom_id res chain seq x y z
N MET A 1 -21.29 -0.59 -14.61
CA MET A 1 -19.90 -0.63 -15.13
C MET A 1 -18.85 -0.21 -14.09
N THR A 2 -19.24 0.05 -12.84
CA THR A 2 -18.40 0.63 -11.78
C THR A 2 -17.77 -0.42 -10.88
N GLU A 3 -18.50 -1.49 -10.52
CA GLU A 3 -18.04 -2.53 -9.58
C GLU A 3 -16.82 -3.33 -10.07
N GLN A 4 -16.78 -3.74 -11.35
CA GLN A 4 -15.63 -4.47 -11.90
C GLN A 4 -14.32 -3.67 -11.86
N LYS A 5 -14.39 -2.34 -11.98
CA LYS A 5 -13.19 -1.48 -11.92
C LYS A 5 -12.69 -1.33 -10.48
N VAL A 6 -13.61 -1.25 -9.51
CA VAL A 6 -13.26 -1.22 -8.09
C VAL A 6 -12.60 -2.54 -7.68
N GLU A 7 -13.17 -3.67 -8.09
CA GLU A 7 -12.60 -4.99 -7.81
C GLU A 7 -11.19 -5.13 -8.40
N LEU A 8 -10.98 -4.66 -9.62
CA LEU A 8 -9.65 -4.65 -10.24
C LEU A 8 -8.64 -3.79 -9.45
N CYS A 9 -9.05 -2.61 -8.97
CA CYS A 9 -8.18 -1.75 -8.15
C CYS A 9 -7.86 -2.39 -6.80
N LEU A 10 -8.81 -3.08 -6.17
CA LEU A 10 -8.57 -3.85 -4.95
C LEU A 10 -7.60 -5.01 -5.19
N GLN A 11 -7.75 -5.74 -6.29
CA GLN A 11 -6.83 -6.81 -6.67
C GLN A 11 -5.42 -6.27 -6.90
N LYS A 12 -5.27 -5.17 -7.64
CA LYS A 12 -3.97 -4.51 -7.84
C LYS A 12 -3.36 -4.04 -6.54
N THR A 13 -4.14 -3.42 -5.66
CA THR A 13 -3.68 -3.01 -4.33
C THR A 13 -3.10 -4.18 -3.55
N ARG A 14 -3.80 -5.32 -3.52
CA ARG A 14 -3.34 -6.54 -2.85
C ARG A 14 -2.06 -7.09 -3.47
N LEU A 15 -1.92 -7.07 -4.80
CA LEU A 15 -0.71 -7.49 -5.50
C LEU A 15 0.49 -6.63 -5.09
N TYR A 16 0.32 -5.31 -5.03
CA TYR A 16 1.40 -4.43 -4.58
C TYR A 16 1.75 -4.65 -3.11
N ILE A 17 0.75 -4.86 -2.23
CA ILE A 17 1.01 -5.20 -0.82
C ILE A 17 1.81 -6.51 -0.71
N ALA A 18 1.48 -7.53 -1.51
CA ALA A 18 2.25 -8.77 -1.54
C ALA A 18 3.68 -8.55 -2.06
N ALA A 19 3.85 -7.70 -3.07
CA ALA A 19 5.15 -7.37 -3.65
C ALA A 19 6.09 -6.65 -2.67
N ILE A 20 5.56 -5.88 -1.70
CA ILE A 20 6.36 -5.28 -0.62
C ILE A 20 7.15 -6.37 0.13
N SER A 21 6.49 -7.47 0.49
CA SER A 21 7.10 -8.56 1.28
C SER A 21 8.14 -9.38 0.49
N THR A 22 8.16 -9.27 -0.83
CA THR A 22 9.06 -10.02 -1.73
C THR A 22 9.99 -9.09 -2.50
N ALA A 23 10.08 -7.82 -2.13
CA ALA A 23 10.92 -6.84 -2.81
C ALA A 23 12.39 -7.28 -2.75
N ALA A 24 13.13 -7.11 -3.84
CA ALA A 24 14.55 -7.50 -3.93
C ALA A 24 15.49 -6.43 -3.34
N ASN A 25 15.01 -5.19 -3.23
CA ASN A 25 15.75 -4.05 -2.72
C ASN A 25 14.79 -2.99 -2.18
N VAL A 26 15.35 -1.97 -1.52
CA VAL A 26 14.59 -0.87 -0.90
C VAL A 26 13.83 -0.03 -1.92
N VAL A 27 14.34 0.11 -3.15
CA VAL A 27 13.67 0.88 -4.20
C VAL A 27 12.39 0.18 -4.63
N ASP A 28 12.42 -1.13 -4.87
CA ASP A 28 11.25 -1.93 -5.23
C ASP A 28 10.23 -1.99 -4.10
N LEU A 29 10.72 -2.03 -2.85
CA LEU A 29 9.92 -1.97 -1.64
C LEU A 29 9.11 -0.66 -1.57
N ASP A 30 9.80 0.48 -1.74
CA ASP A 30 9.20 1.82 -1.71
C ASP A 30 8.24 2.02 -2.89
N LEU A 31 8.59 1.57 -4.10
CA LEU A 31 7.73 1.65 -5.28
C LEU A 31 6.44 0.86 -5.07
N SER A 32 6.54 -0.37 -4.55
CA SER A 32 5.37 -1.22 -4.29
C SER A 32 4.46 -0.61 -3.21
N TYR A 33 5.04 -0.05 -2.15
CA TYR A 33 4.29 0.65 -1.11
C TYR A 33 3.58 1.91 -1.65
N GLY A 34 4.28 2.72 -2.46
CA GLY A 34 3.71 3.90 -3.10
C GLY A 34 2.54 3.56 -4.03
N GLN A 35 2.69 2.51 -4.86
CA GLN A 35 1.63 2.04 -5.76
C GLN A 35 0.40 1.57 -4.98
N ALA A 36 0.58 0.75 -3.94
CA ALA A 36 -0.53 0.28 -3.10
C ALA A 36 -1.34 1.46 -2.53
N ASN A 37 -0.67 2.47 -1.98
CA ASN A 37 -1.33 3.66 -1.43
C ASN A 37 -1.99 4.53 -2.50
N GLY A 38 -1.40 4.64 -3.69
CA GLY A 38 -1.98 5.38 -4.81
C GLY A 38 -3.34 4.82 -5.25
N TYR A 39 -3.45 3.49 -5.39
CA TYR A 39 -4.73 2.85 -5.69
C TYR A 39 -5.75 3.03 -4.56
N LEU A 40 -5.34 2.86 -3.31
CA LEU A 40 -6.20 3.07 -2.14
C LEU A 40 -6.75 4.48 -2.08
N ARG A 41 -5.90 5.48 -2.29
CA ARG A 41 -6.30 6.88 -2.27
C ARG A 41 -7.29 7.21 -3.38
N CYS A 42 -7.04 6.73 -4.60
CA CYS A 42 -7.96 6.90 -5.71
C CYS A 42 -9.34 6.27 -5.43
N MET A 43 -9.37 5.07 -4.83
CA MET A 43 -10.63 4.42 -4.45
C MET A 43 -11.37 5.19 -3.34
N LEU A 44 -10.66 5.77 -2.37
CA LEU A 44 -11.28 6.61 -1.35
C LEU A 44 -11.87 7.90 -1.93
N ASP A 45 -11.08 8.63 -2.73
CA ASP A 45 -11.48 9.92 -3.31
C ASP A 45 -12.67 9.79 -4.28
N THR A 46 -12.82 8.61 -4.91
CA THR A 46 -13.97 8.30 -5.79
C THR A 46 -15.19 7.75 -5.03
N GLY A 47 -15.07 7.54 -3.71
CA GLY A 47 -16.12 6.91 -2.89
C GLY A 47 -16.30 5.41 -3.15
N ALA A 48 -15.37 4.76 -3.84
CA ALA A 48 -15.41 3.34 -4.16
C ALA A 48 -15.16 2.43 -2.95
N ILE A 49 -14.46 2.94 -1.93
CA ILE A 49 -14.28 2.27 -0.64
C ILE A 49 -14.59 3.23 0.51
N SER A 50 -14.97 2.67 1.65
CA SER A 50 -15.15 3.45 2.88
C SER A 50 -13.82 3.89 3.48
N ASN A 51 -13.88 4.89 4.35
CA ASN A 51 -12.74 5.35 5.15
C ASN A 51 -12.15 4.21 5.99
N ASP A 52 -12.99 3.38 6.62
CA ASP A 52 -12.56 2.25 7.43
C ASP A 52 -11.77 1.23 6.60
N ARG A 53 -12.27 0.92 5.40
CA ARG A 53 -11.61 -0.02 4.48
C ARG A 53 -10.27 0.53 3.98
N TRP A 54 -10.20 1.85 3.72
CA TRP A 54 -8.94 2.52 3.40
C TRP A 54 -7.94 2.39 4.54
N GLN A 55 -8.35 2.66 5.79
CA GLN A 55 -7.48 2.57 6.96
C GLN A 55 -6.95 1.15 7.17
N GLU A 56 -7.81 0.13 7.09
CA GLU A 56 -7.44 -1.28 7.23
C GLU A 56 -6.35 -1.67 6.21
N MET A 57 -6.56 -1.34 4.94
CA MET A 57 -5.62 -1.68 3.86
C MET A 57 -4.32 -0.86 3.94
N SER A 58 -4.40 0.40 4.36
CA SER A 58 -3.22 1.25 4.54
C SER A 58 -2.33 0.74 5.68
N LEU A 59 -2.94 0.30 6.79
CA LEU A 59 -2.22 -0.34 7.90
C LEU A 59 -1.55 -1.64 7.46
N LEU A 60 -2.21 -2.45 6.63
CA LEU A 60 -1.62 -3.67 6.09
C LEU A 60 -0.39 -3.37 5.23
N ALA A 61 -0.50 -2.42 4.31
CA ALA A 61 0.61 -1.98 3.46
C ALA A 61 1.77 -1.42 4.30
N GLN A 62 1.48 -0.62 5.33
CA GLN A 62 2.48 -0.02 6.21
C GLN A 62 3.23 -1.08 7.02
N ARG A 63 2.52 -2.07 7.57
CA ARG A 63 3.16 -3.17 8.32
C ARG A 63 4.11 -3.98 7.44
N ALA A 64 3.69 -4.29 6.21
CA ALA A 64 4.56 -4.97 5.26
C ALA A 64 5.81 -4.13 4.93
N HIS A 65 5.63 -2.83 4.72
CA HIS A 65 6.72 -1.91 4.35
C HIS A 65 7.74 -1.78 5.48
N LEU A 66 7.29 -1.60 6.71
CA LEU A 66 8.17 -1.57 7.89
C LEU A 66 8.92 -2.90 8.07
N GLY A 67 8.25 -4.03 7.86
CA GLY A 67 8.89 -5.35 7.87
C GLY A 67 10.00 -5.46 6.82
N GLY A 68 9.77 -4.96 5.61
CA GLY A 68 10.76 -4.91 4.54
C GLY A 68 11.92 -3.97 4.83
N LEU A 69 11.66 -2.76 5.36
CA LEU A 69 12.73 -1.82 5.75
C LEU A 69 13.64 -2.42 6.81
N ASN A 70 13.06 -3.09 7.82
CA ASN A 70 13.81 -3.81 8.84
C ASN A 70 14.67 -4.93 8.23
N HIS A 71 14.14 -5.69 7.27
CA HIS A 71 14.89 -6.73 6.56
C HIS A 71 16.12 -6.17 5.83
N PHE A 72 16.00 -4.98 5.23
CA PHE A 72 17.10 -4.30 4.56
C PHE A 72 18.01 -3.49 5.51
N GLY A 73 17.75 -3.51 6.82
CA GLY A 73 18.52 -2.73 7.81
C GLY A 73 18.38 -1.21 7.63
N VAL A 74 17.26 -0.75 7.08
CA VAL A 74 16.98 0.67 6.88
C VAL A 74 16.17 1.19 8.06
N ASP A 75 16.83 1.92 8.96
CA ASP A 75 16.16 2.70 10.00
C ASP A 75 15.56 3.97 9.37
N ARG A 76 14.32 3.88 8.86
CA ARG A 76 13.53 5.10 8.58
C ARG A 76 12.69 5.44 9.79
N VAL A 77 13.09 6.47 10.51
CA VAL A 77 12.19 7.23 11.39
C VAL A 77 11.12 7.82 10.47
N MET A 78 9.91 7.25 10.49
CA MET A 78 8.76 7.76 9.72
C MET A 78 8.29 9.07 10.37
N ASP A 79 9.02 10.17 10.15
CA ASP A 79 8.55 11.53 10.45
C ASP A 79 7.54 11.96 9.38
N TYR A 80 6.32 11.42 9.46
CA TYR A 80 5.17 11.88 8.65
C TYR A 80 4.10 12.58 9.52
N ASN A 81 4.49 13.14 10.66
CA ASN A 81 3.66 14.01 11.50
C ASN A 81 4.22 15.43 11.53
N ARG A 82 4.31 16.10 10.37
CA ARG A 82 4.44 17.55 10.31
C ARG A 82 3.53 18.16 9.26
#